data_AF-A0A961CVE8-F1
#
_entry.id   AF-A0A961CVE8-F1
#
_cell.length_a   1.000
_cell.length_b   1.000
_cell.length_c   1.000
_cell.angle_alpha   90.00
_cell.angle_beta   90.00
_cell.angle_gamma   90.00
#
_symmetry.space_group_name_H-M   'P 1'
#
loop_
_entity.id
_entity.type
_entity.pdbx_description
1 polymer ?
#
loop_
_entity_poly.entity_id
_entity_poly.type
_entity_poly.pdbx_seq_one_letter_code
_entity_poly.pdbx_strand_id
1 'polypeptide(L)' 'HRFATFLAGLPDDVVVHVLPSGHTLAMDDRRQLAWRKMDDAAAMMAGAHEASRAYLDDVFGPADEGQATG' A
#
# COMPACT_ATOMS: atom_id res chain seq x y z
N HIS A 1 -6.86 -15.87 2.30
CA HIS A 1 -8.14 -16.47 1.86
C HIS A 1 -9.32 -15.50 1.85
N ARG A 2 -9.62 -14.74 2.93
CA ARG A 2 -10.74 -13.75 2.95
C ARG A 2 -10.71 -12.71 1.82
N PHE A 3 -9.52 -12.25 1.44
CA PHE A 3 -9.33 -11.26 0.39
C PHE A 3 -9.73 -11.78 -1.00
N ALA A 4 -9.32 -13.01 -1.35
CA ALA A 4 -9.67 -13.63 -2.62
C ALA A 4 -11.18 -13.89 -2.75
N THR A 5 -11.83 -14.31 -1.66
CA THR A 5 -13.30 -14.51 -1.63
C THR A 5 -14.06 -13.19 -1.78
N PHE A 6 -13.55 -12.10 -1.19
CA PHE A 6 -14.14 -10.77 -1.36
C PHE A 6 -14.03 -10.29 -2.82
N LEU A 7 -12.88 -10.48 -3.47
CA LEU A 7 -12.68 -10.09 -4.87
C LEU A 7 -13.64 -10.82 -5.82
N ALA A 8 -13.96 -12.09 -5.55
CA ALA A 8 -14.86 -12.88 -6.38
C ALA A 8 -16.33 -12.42 -6.33
N GLY A 9 -16.71 -11.60 -5.34
CA GLY A 9 -18.06 -11.06 -5.21
C GLY A 9 -18.23 -9.64 -5.75
N LEU A 10 -17.19 -9.07 -6.37
CA LEU A 10 -17.25 -7.70 -6.88
C LEU A 10 -17.95 -7.65 -8.25
N PRO A 11 -18.75 -6.61 -8.51
CA PRO A 11 -19.28 -6.33 -9.84
C PRO A 11 -18.17 -6.15 -10.90
N ASP A 12 -18.47 -6.48 -12.15
CA ASP A 12 -17.50 -6.47 -13.25
C ASP A 12 -16.95 -5.07 -13.58
N ASP A 13 -17.66 -4.01 -13.19
CA ASP A 13 -17.26 -2.61 -13.37
C ASP A 13 -16.38 -2.06 -12.23
N VAL A 14 -16.09 -2.88 -11.21
CA VAL A 14 -15.26 -2.49 -10.06
C VAL A 14 -13.83 -2.98 -10.24
N VAL A 15 -12.89 -2.03 -10.29
CA VAL A 15 -11.45 -2.31 -10.30
C VAL A 15 -10.88 -2.12 -8.90
N VAL A 16 -10.17 -3.13 -8.38
CA VAL A 16 -9.48 -3.05 -7.08
C VAL A 16 -7.98 -2.92 -7.30
N HIS A 17 -7.41 -1.88 -6.72
CA HIS A 17 -5.97 -1.67 -6.68
C HIS A 17 -5.43 -2.05 -5.31
N VAL A 18 -4.47 -2.99 -5.27
CA VAL A 18 -3.74 -3.33 -4.04
C VAL A 18 -2.45 -2.54 -4.05
N LEU A 19 -2.35 -1.57 -3.14
CA LEU A 19 -1.19 -0.71 -3.06
C LEU A 19 0.03 -1.45 -2.51
N PRO A 20 1.22 -1.23 -3.09
CA PRO A 20 2.44 -1.84 -2.59
C PRO A 20 2.80 -1.26 -1.22
N SER A 21 3.16 -2.12 -0.28
CA SER A 21 3.59 -1.68 1.06
C SER A 21 4.98 -1.04 1.06
N GLY A 22 5.76 -1.14 -0.02
CA GLY A 22 7.15 -0.70 -0.09
C GLY A 22 8.13 -1.57 0.72
N HIS A 23 7.65 -2.64 1.38
CA HIS A 23 8.44 -3.46 2.28
C HIS A 23 8.36 -4.93 1.90
N THR A 24 9.52 -5.56 1.68
CA THR A 24 9.59 -7.01 1.48
C THR A 24 9.67 -7.70 2.83
N LEU A 25 8.56 -8.28 3.27
CA LEU A 25 8.53 -9.17 4.42
C LEU A 25 8.72 -10.60 3.92
N ALA A 26 9.87 -11.21 4.21
CA ALA A 26 10.04 -12.64 3.99
C ALA A 26 9.06 -13.41 4.91
N MET A 27 8.43 -14.46 4.41
CA MET A 27 7.39 -15.23 5.14
C MET A 27 7.88 -15.79 6.48
N ASP A 28 9.18 -15.99 6.63
CA ASP A 28 9.87 -16.54 7.81
C ASP A 28 10.56 -15.46 8.67
N ASP A 29 10.35 -14.19 8.36
CA ASP A 29 10.99 -13.09 9.06
C ASP A 29 10.46 -12.96 10.50
N ARG A 30 11.33 -13.22 11.49
CA ARG A 30 11.02 -13.06 12.92
C ARG A 30 10.58 -11.64 13.29
N ARG A 31 10.86 -10.63 12.46
CA ARG A 31 10.33 -9.27 12.63
C ARG A 31 8.80 -9.22 12.50
N GLN A 32 8.18 -10.17 11.78
CA GLN A 32 6.73 -10.35 11.76
C GLN A 32 6.15 -10.78 13.12
N LEU A 33 6.96 -11.25 14.08
CA LEU A 33 6.52 -11.56 15.44
C LEU A 33 6.78 -10.40 16.42
N ALA A 34 7.48 -9.36 15.97
CA ALA A 34 7.88 -8.22 16.78
C ALA A 34 6.96 -7.01 16.58
N TRP A 35 5.64 -7.22 16.54
CA TRP A 35 4.59 -6.18 16.44
C TRP A 35 4.67 -5.07 17.50
N ARG A 36 5.51 -5.24 18.53
CA ARG A 36 5.75 -4.26 19.61
C ARG A 36 6.93 -3.33 19.36
N LYS A 37 7.78 -3.59 18.35
CA LYS A 37 8.87 -2.69 18.00
C LYS A 37 8.36 -1.65 17.00
N MET A 38 8.05 -0.47 17.52
CA MET A 38 7.55 0.66 16.74
C MET A 38 8.67 1.60 16.26
N ASP A 39 9.92 1.29 16.60
CA ASP A 39 11.07 2.14 16.26
C ASP A 39 11.20 2.35 14.74
N ASP A 40 10.80 1.34 13.95
CA ASP A 40 10.83 1.38 12.49
C ASP A 40 9.52 1.87 11.86
N ALA A 41 8.48 2.16 12.65
CA ALA A 41 7.14 2.45 12.14
C ALA A 41 7.12 3.68 11.22
N ALA A 42 7.87 4.74 11.57
CA ALA A 42 7.97 5.94 10.76
C ALA A 42 8.61 5.65 9.39
N ALA A 43 9.69 4.86 9.37
CA ALA A 43 10.33 4.44 8.12
C ALA A 43 9.39 3.55 7.28
N MET A 44 8.62 2.69 7.95
CA MET A 44 7.62 1.84 7.29
C MET A 44 6.49 2.64 6.64
N MET A 45 6.01 3.68 7.32
CA MET A 45 4.99 4.58 6.76
C MET A 45 5.52 5.37 5.57
N ALA A 46 6.74 5.89 5.67
CA ALA A 46 7.37 6.62 4.57
C ALA A 46 7.58 5.73 3.33
N GLY A 47 8.11 4.52 3.52
CA GLY A 47 8.30 3.58 2.40
C GLY A 47 6.98 3.15 1.75
N ALA A 48 5.91 2.95 2.54
CA ALA A 48 4.60 2.64 2.02
C ALA A 48 4.00 3.81 1.23
N HIS A 49 4.20 5.05 1.71
CA HIS A 49 3.78 6.26 1.03
C HIS A 49 4.44 6.39 -0.34
N GLU A 50 5.78 6.33 -0.42
CA GLU A 50 6.51 6.46 -1.67
C GLU A 50 6.15 5.37 -2.68
N ALA A 51 6.04 4.11 -2.23
CA ALA A 51 5.65 3.01 -3.09
C ALA A 51 4.22 3.17 -3.62
N SER A 52 3.30 3.63 -2.76
CA SER A 52 1.91 3.88 -3.16
C SER A 52 1.82 5.05 -4.13
N ARG A 53 2.54 6.14 -3.88
CA ARG A 53 2.60 7.30 -4.78
C ARG A 53 3.11 6.88 -6.16
N ALA A 54 4.24 6.17 -6.23
CA ALA A 54 4.80 5.71 -7.50
C ALA A 54 3.82 4.81 -8.28
N TYR A 55 3.11 3.92 -7.57
CA TYR A 55 2.07 3.08 -8.19
C TYR A 55 0.90 3.90 -8.73
N LEU A 56 0.41 4.88 -7.96
CA LEU A 56 -0.70 5.72 -8.38
C LEU A 56 -0.31 6.62 -9.56
N ASP A 57 0.91 7.17 -9.55
CA ASP A 57 1.46 7.96 -10.64
C ASP A 57 1.58 7.12 -11.93
N ASP A 58 1.96 5.84 -11.83
CA ASP A 58 2.03 4.90 -12.96
C ASP A 58 0.64 4.55 -13.53
N VAL A 59 -0.34 4.30 -12.65
CA VAL A 59 -1.68 3.84 -13.04
C VAL A 59 -2.58 4.97 -13.51
N PHE A 60 -2.50 6.14 -12.86
CA PHE A 60 -3.42 7.26 -13.07
C PHE A 60 -2.76 8.54 -13.60
N GLY A 61 -1.43 8.54 -13.73
CA GLY A 61 -0.67 9.76 -14.02
C GLY A 61 -0.36 10.56 -12.75
N PRO A 62 0.56 11.52 -12.82
CA PRO A 62 0.93 12.34 -11.66
C PRO A 62 -0.28 13.14 -11.17
N ALA A 63 -0.44 13.20 -9.84
CA ALA A 63 -1.42 14.11 -9.25
C ALA A 63 -1.11 15.55 -9.66
N ASP A 64 -2.07 16.25 -10.23
CA ASP A 64 -1.93 17.66 -10.60
C ASP A 64 -1.67 18.47 -9.31
N GLU A 65 -0.47 19.03 -9.13
CA GLU A 65 0.00 19.71 -7.90
C GLU A 65 -0.69 21.07 -7.65
N GLY A 66 -1.92 21.23 -8.13
CA GLY A 66 -2.64 22.51 -8.24
C GLY A 66 -3.68 22.82 -7.17
N GLN A 67 -3.73 22.11 -6.04
CA GLN A 67 -4.67 22.44 -4.94
C GLN A 67 -4.05 22.24 -3.55
N ALA A 68 -3.06 23.06 -3.20
CA ALA A 68 -2.62 23.28 -1.82
C ALA A 68 -2.37 24.78 -1.57
N THR A 69 -3.39 25.60 -1.80
CA THR A 69 -3.53 26.93 -1.18
C THR A 69 -5.00 27.21 -0.95
N GLY A 70 -5.37 27.26 0.33
CA GLY A 70 -6.67 27.65 0.86
C GLY A 70 -6.56 27.80 2.37
#